data_AF-F9EP44-F1
#
_entry.id   AF-F9EP44-F1
#
_cell.length_a   1.000
_cell.length_b   1.000
_cell.length_c   1.000
_cell.angle_alpha   90.00
_cell.angle_beta   90.00
_cell.angle_gamma   90.00
#
_symmetry.space_group_name_H-M   'P 1'
#
loop_
_entity.id
_entity.type
_entity.pdbx_description
1 polymer ?
#
loop_
_entity_poly.entity_id
_entity_poly.type
_entity_poly.pdbx_seq_one_letter_code
_entity_poly.pdbx_strand_id
1 'polypeptide(L)'
;MEYVELKTCYREYILKYFGEKMIRNYCGYCENCKKEKNIKDFSLEAKKIISGVGRAKESLGISTLANMLMGKADTKMLNKGLDKISTFGIMKENKQEWIESFINYMISEKYLVQSAGSFPVLKLGEKYKDILNGNIKVIRKEDEKIDFDYYENDLFKELNSLRKEISKQENIAPYIIFSDMTLIEMAEKKPRNRWDMLKIKGIGNQKFKSYGERFLERINNYCMEERL
;
A
#
# COMPACT_ATOMS: atom_id res chain seq x y z
N MET A 1 15.87 -33.52 1.65
CA MET A 1 17.10 -32.90 1.10
C MET A 1 16.82 -31.62 0.29
N GLU A 2 15.57 -31.15 0.12
CA GLU A 2 15.29 -29.93 -0.67
C GLU A 2 15.74 -28.60 -0.04
N TYR A 3 15.91 -28.51 1.28
CA TYR A 3 16.24 -27.24 1.95
C TYR A 3 17.64 -26.69 1.63
N VAL A 4 18.61 -27.58 1.34
CA VAL A 4 20.02 -27.21 1.17
C VAL A 4 20.30 -26.60 -0.22
N GLU A 5 19.47 -26.90 -1.23
CA GLU A 5 19.61 -26.40 -2.60
C GLU A 5 18.68 -25.21 -2.91
N LEU A 6 17.96 -24.72 -1.91
CA LEU A 6 16.94 -23.70 -2.11
C LEU A 6 17.58 -22.40 -2.62
N LYS A 7 17.12 -21.90 -3.77
CA LYS A 7 17.57 -20.63 -4.37
C LYS A 7 16.68 -19.43 -4.01
N THR A 8 15.50 -19.68 -3.43
CA THR A 8 14.51 -18.67 -3.07
C THR A 8 14.62 -18.26 -1.60
N CYS A 9 13.80 -17.31 -1.13
CA CYS A 9 13.90 -16.85 0.24
C CYS A 9 13.55 -17.97 1.25
N TYR A 10 14.44 -18.24 2.22
CA TYR A 10 14.19 -19.26 3.25
C TYR A 10 12.91 -18.98 4.06
N ARG A 11 12.66 -17.70 4.39
CA ARG A 11 11.45 -17.31 5.12
C ARG A 11 10.19 -17.54 4.29
N GLU A 12 10.25 -17.25 3.00
CA GLU A 12 9.14 -17.55 2.07
C GLU A 12 8.84 -19.04 2.06
N TYR A 13 9.87 -19.87 1.90
CA TYR A 13 9.73 -21.33 1.89
C TYR A 13 9.11 -21.87 3.18
N ILE A 14 9.59 -21.43 4.34
CA ILE A 14 9.07 -21.86 5.65
C ILE A 14 7.59 -21.48 5.78
N LEU A 15 7.24 -20.22 5.48
CA LEU A 15 5.86 -19.76 5.63
C LEU A 15 4.93 -20.49 4.64
N LYS A 16 5.36 -20.72 3.40
CA LYS A 16 4.60 -21.53 2.41
C LYS A 16 4.36 -22.95 2.91
N TYR A 17 5.37 -23.57 3.53
CA TYR A 17 5.25 -24.91 4.11
C TYR A 17 4.15 -24.99 5.19
N PHE A 18 4.02 -23.96 6.03
CA PHE A 18 2.96 -23.87 7.04
C PHE A 18 1.61 -23.36 6.50
N GLY A 19 1.46 -23.24 5.18
CA GLY A 19 0.21 -22.85 4.53
C GLY A 19 -0.11 -21.35 4.62
N GLU A 20 0.85 -20.52 5.02
CA GLU A 20 0.70 -19.06 4.96
C GLU A 20 0.56 -18.63 3.50
N LYS A 21 -0.45 -17.81 3.24
CA LYS A 21 -0.72 -17.25 1.92
C LYS A 21 -0.20 -15.81 1.90
N MET A 22 0.30 -15.38 0.73
CA MET A 22 0.77 -14.01 0.47
C MET A 22 2.00 -13.60 1.25
N ILE A 23 3.06 -14.36 1.02
CA ILE A 23 4.37 -14.10 1.60
C ILE A 23 5.21 -13.39 0.54
N ARG A 24 5.89 -12.30 0.91
CA ARG A 24 6.93 -11.74 0.05
C ARG A 24 7.94 -12.81 -0.29
N ASN A 25 8.31 -12.90 -1.56
CA ASN A 25 9.38 -13.80 -2.01
C ASN A 25 10.79 -13.34 -1.60
N TYR A 26 10.88 -12.43 -0.62
CA TYR A 26 12.10 -12.00 0.02
C TYR A 26 11.85 -11.58 1.46
N CYS A 27 12.88 -11.75 2.30
CA CYS A 27 12.91 -11.22 3.66
C CYS A 27 14.01 -10.18 3.87
N GLY A 28 15.00 -10.10 2.97
CA GLY A 28 16.14 -9.19 3.11
C GLY A 28 17.24 -9.65 4.09
N TYR A 29 16.98 -10.68 4.91
CA TYR A 29 17.90 -11.10 5.99
C TYR A 29 18.50 -12.50 5.80
N CYS A 30 17.84 -13.38 5.05
CA CYS A 30 18.36 -14.72 4.75
C CYS A 30 19.49 -14.66 3.71
N GLU A 31 20.29 -15.73 3.64
CA GLU A 31 21.47 -15.77 2.77
C GLU A 31 21.15 -15.54 1.30
N ASN A 32 20.07 -16.15 0.79
CA ASN A 32 19.63 -15.96 -0.59
C ASN A 32 19.21 -14.51 -0.87
N CYS A 33 18.51 -13.87 0.08
CA CYS A 33 18.15 -12.46 -0.08
C CYS A 33 19.36 -11.53 -0.03
N LYS A 34 20.40 -11.87 0.74
CA LYS A 34 21.62 -11.06 0.82
C LYS A 34 22.44 -11.11 -0.47
N LYS A 35 22.36 -12.21 -1.23
CA LYS A 35 23.05 -12.39 -2.51
C LYS A 35 22.32 -11.74 -3.68
N GLU A 36 21.04 -11.46 -3.52
CA GLU A 36 20.18 -10.90 -4.56
C GLU A 36 20.37 -9.38 -4.68
N LYS A 37 20.79 -8.93 -5.87
CA LYS A 37 21.15 -7.52 -6.13
C LYS A 37 19.94 -6.58 -6.16
N ASN A 38 18.77 -7.11 -6.51
CA ASN A 38 17.57 -6.30 -6.57
C ASN A 38 16.98 -6.00 -5.18
N ILE A 39 17.42 -6.65 -4.10
CA ILE A 39 16.98 -6.35 -2.73
C ILE A 39 17.90 -5.30 -2.11
N LYS A 40 17.36 -4.12 -1.82
CA LYS A 40 18.11 -2.97 -1.30
C LYS A 40 17.48 -2.39 -0.03
N ASP A 41 18.29 -1.65 0.71
CA ASP A 41 17.88 -0.89 1.88
C ASP A 41 17.46 0.53 1.47
N PHE A 42 16.16 0.81 1.53
CA PHE A 42 15.53 2.09 1.20
C PHE A 42 15.20 2.92 2.45
N SER A 43 15.92 2.69 3.56
CA SER A 43 15.70 3.44 4.81
C SER A 43 15.93 4.94 4.63
N LEU A 44 16.84 5.35 3.74
CA LEU A 44 17.09 6.76 3.49
C LEU A 44 15.90 7.44 2.81
N GLU A 45 15.33 6.82 1.78
CA GLU A 45 14.15 7.30 1.07
C GLU A 45 12.94 7.34 2.00
N ALA A 46 12.78 6.33 2.86
CA ALA A 46 11.73 6.33 3.87
C ALA A 46 11.88 7.49 4.85
N LYS A 47 13.10 7.78 5.32
CA LYS A 47 13.40 8.95 6.17
C LYS A 47 13.08 10.27 5.47
N LYS A 48 13.40 10.40 4.18
CA LYS A 48 13.07 11.60 3.37
C LYS A 48 11.56 11.82 3.29
N ILE A 49 10.79 10.77 3.00
CA ILE A 49 9.33 10.83 2.90
C ILE A 49 8.70 11.17 4.26
N ILE A 50 9.08 10.46 5.33
CA ILE A 50 8.59 10.73 6.69
C ILE A 50 8.89 12.18 7.10
N SER A 51 10.11 12.64 6.82
CA SER A 51 10.52 14.02 7.07
C SER A 51 9.68 15.03 6.28
N GLY A 52 9.31 14.71 5.04
CA GLY A 52 8.44 15.52 4.19
C GLY A 52 7.02 15.61 4.72
N VAL A 53 6.43 14.47 5.12
CA VAL A 53 5.10 14.42 5.76
C VAL A 53 5.06 15.28 7.02
N GLY A 54 6.06 15.14 7.90
CA GLY A 54 6.14 15.90 9.14
C GLY A 54 6.30 17.41 8.91
N ARG A 55 7.19 17.82 8.00
CA ARG A 55 7.42 19.25 7.68
C ARG A 55 6.22 19.89 7.00
N ALA A 56 5.50 19.13 6.18
CA ALA A 56 4.24 19.57 5.57
C ALA A 56 3.04 19.53 6.55
N LYS A 57 3.30 19.34 7.85
CA LYS A 57 2.30 19.27 8.93
C LYS A 57 1.18 18.27 8.64
N GLU A 58 1.55 17.15 8.02
CA GLU A 58 0.63 16.04 7.72
C GLU A 58 -0.65 16.49 6.98
N SER A 59 -0.48 17.37 5.99
CA SER A 59 -1.59 18.07 5.31
C SER A 59 -1.66 17.80 3.81
N LEU A 60 -0.81 16.92 3.28
CA LEU A 60 -0.69 16.65 1.85
C LEU A 60 -1.15 15.23 1.51
N GLY A 61 -1.83 15.08 0.38
CA GLY A 61 -2.06 13.77 -0.25
C GLY A 61 -0.81 13.25 -0.96
N ILE A 62 -0.88 12.02 -1.45
CA ILE A 62 0.25 11.28 -2.03
C ILE A 62 0.91 12.04 -3.19
N SER A 63 0.12 12.42 -4.21
CA SER A 63 0.68 13.06 -5.41
C SER A 63 1.27 14.44 -5.12
N THR A 64 0.61 15.23 -4.25
CA THR A 64 1.12 16.53 -3.81
C THR A 64 2.43 16.39 -3.03
N LEU A 65 2.54 15.39 -2.15
CA LEU A 65 3.78 15.10 -1.43
C LEU A 65 4.89 14.67 -2.41
N ALA A 66 4.60 13.81 -3.38
CA ALA A 66 5.57 13.38 -4.38
C ALA A 66 6.12 14.57 -5.19
N ASN A 67 5.24 15.45 -5.68
CA ASN A 67 5.64 16.67 -6.38
C ASN A 67 6.52 17.57 -5.51
N MET A 68 6.16 17.78 -4.24
CA MET A 68 6.96 18.56 -3.29
C MET A 68 8.37 17.95 -3.10
N LEU A 69 8.47 16.63 -2.90
CA LEU A 69 9.74 15.93 -2.72
C LEU A 69 10.61 15.97 -3.99
N MET A 70 9.98 16.00 -5.18
CA MET A 70 10.67 16.19 -6.46
C MET A 70 11.07 17.65 -6.74
N GLY A 71 10.54 18.60 -5.97
CA GLY A 71 10.80 20.03 -6.19
C GLY A 71 9.92 20.65 -7.27
N LYS A 72 8.80 20.01 -7.62
CA LYS A 72 7.80 20.54 -8.54
C LYS A 72 6.80 21.41 -7.78
N ALA A 73 6.99 22.73 -7.80
CA ALA A 73 6.08 23.67 -7.16
C ALA A 73 4.83 23.92 -8.01
N ASP A 74 3.68 24.08 -7.34
CA ASP A 74 2.48 24.71 -7.88
C ASP A 74 2.12 25.97 -7.08
N THR A 75 1.17 26.76 -7.58
CA THR A 75 0.73 28.01 -6.92
C THR A 75 0.26 27.78 -5.48
N LYS A 76 -0.37 26.63 -5.19
CA LYS A 76 -0.87 26.29 -3.85
C LYS A 76 0.27 25.95 -2.90
N MET A 77 1.33 25.31 -3.39
CA MET A 77 2.53 25.00 -2.61
C MET A 77 3.30 26.26 -2.23
N LEU A 78 3.48 27.18 -3.19
CA LEU A 78 4.15 28.46 -2.96
C LEU A 78 3.41 29.30 -1.91
N ASN A 79 2.09 29.38 -2.02
CA ASN A 79 1.24 30.08 -1.04
C ASN A 79 1.34 29.48 0.38
N LYS A 80 1.64 28.18 0.48
CA LYS A 80 1.84 27.48 1.76
C LYS A 80 3.30 27.48 2.23
N GLY A 81 4.23 28.07 1.47
CA GLY A 81 5.66 28.10 1.78
C GLY A 81 6.32 26.72 1.74
N LEU A 82 5.75 25.76 1.00
CA LEU A 82 6.28 24.39 0.90
C LEU A 82 7.54 24.31 0.04
N ASP A 83 7.85 25.34 -0.74
CA ASP A 83 9.11 25.51 -1.47
C ASP A 83 10.29 25.84 -0.55
N LYS A 84 10.02 26.34 0.66
CA LYS A 84 11.04 26.81 1.61
C LYS A 84 11.48 25.76 2.64
N ILE A 85 10.78 24.63 2.72
CA ILE A 85 11.14 23.57 3.67
C ILE A 85 12.29 22.72 3.12
N SER A 86 13.13 22.20 4.02
CA SER A 86 14.34 21.45 3.64
C SER A 86 14.09 20.14 2.88
N THR A 87 12.84 19.68 2.82
CA THR A 87 12.44 18.46 2.09
C THR A 87 11.93 18.75 0.69
N PHE A 88 11.77 20.01 0.30
CA PHE A 88 11.44 20.37 -1.07
C PHE A 88 12.60 19.98 -2.00
N GLY A 89 12.33 19.21 -3.05
CA GLY A 89 13.35 18.77 -4.02
C GLY A 89 14.36 17.72 -3.50
N ILE A 90 14.18 17.17 -2.29
CA ILE A 90 15.12 16.22 -1.68
C ILE A 90 15.19 14.84 -2.39
N MET A 91 14.22 14.58 -3.29
CA MET A 91 14.09 13.37 -4.12
C MET A 91 13.98 13.70 -5.61
N LYS A 92 14.59 14.81 -6.07
CA LYS A 92 14.54 15.26 -7.47
C LYS A 92 15.00 14.23 -8.51
N GLU A 93 15.89 13.32 -8.13
CA GLU A 93 16.43 12.26 -9.01
C GLU A 93 15.49 11.04 -9.12
N ASN A 94 14.47 10.94 -8.27
CA ASN A 94 13.53 9.82 -8.26
C ASN A 94 12.33 10.11 -9.18
N LYS A 95 11.87 9.08 -9.90
CA LYS A 95 10.65 9.16 -10.72
C LYS A 95 9.42 9.33 -9.83
N GLN A 96 8.45 10.14 -10.27
CA GLN A 96 7.22 10.38 -9.51
C GLN A 96 6.46 9.09 -9.17
N GLU A 97 6.25 8.24 -10.18
CA GLU A 97 5.59 6.93 -10.04
C GLU A 97 6.26 6.06 -8.98
N TRP A 98 7.59 6.10 -8.91
CA TRP A 98 8.35 5.36 -7.91
C TRP A 98 8.13 5.91 -6.50
N ILE A 99 8.13 7.24 -6.32
CA ILE A 99 7.85 7.87 -5.02
C ILE A 99 6.43 7.55 -4.57
N GLU A 100 5.44 7.67 -5.46
CA GLU A 100 4.03 7.38 -5.15
C GLU A 100 3.84 5.89 -4.80
N SER A 101 4.45 4.97 -5.55
CA SER A 101 4.48 3.54 -5.23
C SER A 101 5.12 3.28 -3.87
N PHE A 102 6.24 3.93 -3.56
CA PHE A 102 6.95 3.74 -2.30
C PHE A 102 6.18 4.33 -1.10
N ILE A 103 5.48 5.46 -1.27
CA ILE A 103 4.54 5.97 -0.26
C ILE A 103 3.42 4.96 0.02
N ASN A 104 2.84 4.35 -1.01
CA ASN A 104 1.81 3.32 -0.84
C ASN A 104 2.33 2.10 -0.08
N TYR A 105 3.55 1.65 -0.38
CA TYR A 105 4.24 0.62 0.41
C TYR A 105 4.38 1.06 1.88
N MET A 106 4.81 2.29 2.15
CA MET A 106 4.93 2.79 3.52
C MET A 106 3.59 2.83 4.25
N ILE A 107 2.48 3.05 3.54
CA ILE A 107 1.13 2.95 4.11
C ILE A 107 0.77 1.49 4.44
N SER A 108 1.05 0.53 3.56
CA SER A 108 0.74 -0.89 3.82
C SER A 108 1.52 -1.43 5.02
N GLU A 109 2.77 -0.97 5.20
CA GLU A 109 3.61 -1.30 6.35
C GLU A 109 3.27 -0.51 7.63
N LYS A 110 2.28 0.40 7.57
CA LYS A 110 1.87 1.31 8.65
C LYS A 110 2.97 2.28 9.12
N TYR A 111 3.94 2.57 8.27
CA TYR A 111 4.91 3.65 8.49
C TYR A 111 4.28 5.02 8.27
N LEU A 112 3.29 5.07 7.37
CA LEU A 112 2.39 6.19 7.16
C LEU A 112 0.95 5.71 7.29
N VAL A 113 0.02 6.63 7.52
CA VAL A 113 -1.42 6.36 7.45
C VAL A 113 -2.11 7.46 6.64
N GLN A 114 -3.26 7.15 6.06
CA GLN A 114 -4.09 8.15 5.38
C GLN A 114 -5.29 8.51 6.26
N SER A 115 -5.65 9.80 6.29
CA SER A 115 -6.89 10.22 6.93
C SER A 115 -8.11 9.71 6.16
N ALA A 116 -9.23 9.54 6.85
CA ALA A 116 -10.52 9.30 6.20
C ALA A 116 -11.07 10.58 5.52
N GLY A 117 -11.96 10.41 4.53
CA GLY A 117 -12.69 11.50 3.88
C GLY A 117 -12.38 11.66 2.38
N SER A 118 -13.03 12.65 1.75
CA SER A 118 -12.94 12.88 0.30
C SER A 118 -11.59 13.40 -0.19
N PHE A 119 -10.76 13.93 0.72
CA PHE A 119 -9.41 14.42 0.46
C PHE A 119 -8.43 13.85 1.48
N PRO A 120 -8.03 12.57 1.33
CA PRO A 120 -7.15 11.93 2.29
C PRO A 120 -5.76 12.58 2.27
N VAL A 121 -5.24 12.86 3.46
CA VAL A 121 -3.89 13.38 3.66
C VAL A 121 -3.03 12.34 4.37
N LEU A 122 -1.72 12.40 4.14
CA LEU A 122 -0.73 11.55 4.78
C LEU A 122 -0.44 12.03 6.19
N LYS A 123 -0.43 11.06 7.11
CA LYS A 123 -0.15 11.17 8.54
C LYS A 123 0.98 10.20 8.88
N LEU A 124 1.72 10.50 9.94
CA LEU A 124 2.77 9.63 10.46
C LEU A 124 2.12 8.39 11.12
N GLY A 125 2.57 7.19 10.73
CA GLY A 125 2.10 5.94 11.32
C GLY A 125 2.89 5.55 12.57
N GLU A 126 2.42 4.55 13.33
CA GLU A 126 2.98 4.21 14.65
C GLU A 126 4.49 3.95 14.68
N LYS A 127 5.03 3.39 13.59
CA LYS A 127 6.44 2.97 13.47
C LYS A 127 7.38 4.02 12.86
N TYR A 128 6.90 5.24 12.59
CA TYR A 128 7.72 6.24 11.88
C TYR A 128 9.00 6.61 12.64
N LYS A 129 8.95 6.67 13.98
CA LYS A 129 10.09 7.02 14.84
C LYS A 129 11.19 5.96 14.76
N ASP A 130 10.81 4.69 14.71
CA ASP A 130 11.77 3.59 14.61
C ASP A 130 12.53 3.61 13.29
N ILE A 131 11.89 4.03 12.20
CA ILE A 131 12.58 4.26 10.92
C ILE A 131 13.53 5.45 11.02
N LEU A 132 13.09 6.58 11.57
CA LEU A 132 13.93 7.77 11.71
C LEU A 132 15.18 7.49 12.56
N ASN A 133 15.00 6.77 13.67
CA ASN A 133 16.07 6.38 14.59
C ASN A 133 16.96 5.26 14.03
N GLY A 134 16.56 4.59 12.95
CA GLY A 134 17.30 3.48 12.36
C GLY A 134 17.09 2.13 13.06
N ASN A 135 16.12 2.02 13.96
CA ASN A 135 15.71 0.77 14.61
C ASN A 135 15.07 -0.20 13.60
N ILE A 136 14.39 0.32 12.58
CA ILE A 136 13.77 -0.45 11.50
C ILE A 136 14.46 -0.10 10.19
N LYS A 137 14.97 -1.13 9.49
CA LYS A 137 15.42 -1.02 8.09
C LYS A 137 14.28 -1.25 7.13
N VAL A 138 14.23 -0.47 6.05
CA VAL A 138 13.23 -0.59 5.00
C VAL A 138 13.82 -1.37 3.82
N ILE A 139 13.83 -2.70 3.93
CA ILE A 139 14.37 -3.59 2.89
C ILE A 139 13.28 -3.92 1.87
N ARG A 140 13.57 -3.69 0.58
CA ARG A 140 12.63 -3.88 -0.52
C ARG A 140 13.35 -4.33 -1.79
N LYS A 141 12.66 -5.02 -2.69
CA LYS A 141 13.11 -5.20 -4.07
C LYS A 141 12.97 -3.88 -4.86
N GLU A 142 14.00 -3.47 -5.60
CA GLU A 142 14.06 -2.20 -6.34
C GLU A 142 13.03 -2.13 -7.47
N ASP A 143 12.95 -3.20 -8.25
CA ASP A 143 11.97 -3.39 -9.32
C ASP A 143 10.68 -4.03 -8.82
N GLU A 144 10.48 -4.08 -7.50
CA GLU A 144 9.17 -4.40 -6.95
C GLU A 144 8.23 -3.28 -7.37
N LYS A 145 7.64 -3.38 -8.56
CA LYS A 145 6.25 -3.00 -8.67
C LYS A 145 5.56 -3.70 -7.51
N ILE A 146 4.65 -3.02 -6.83
CA ILE A 146 3.73 -3.75 -5.96
C ILE A 146 2.90 -4.61 -6.92
N ASP A 147 3.49 -5.71 -7.34
CA ASP A 147 2.89 -6.81 -8.03
C ASP A 147 2.25 -7.56 -6.89
N PHE A 148 1.13 -7.00 -6.47
CA PHE A 148 0.17 -7.78 -5.77
C PHE A 148 -0.12 -8.93 -6.74
N ASP A 149 0.36 -10.14 -6.45
CA ASP A 149 -0.15 -11.39 -7.06
C ASP A 149 -1.70 -11.48 -6.90
N TYR A 150 -2.27 -10.58 -6.08
CA TYR A 150 -3.69 -10.25 -5.99
C TYR A 150 -4.27 -9.51 -7.19
N TYR A 151 -3.52 -8.73 -7.97
CA TYR A 151 -4.01 -8.23 -9.26
C TYR A 151 -4.28 -9.39 -10.23
N GLU A 152 -3.63 -10.55 -10.02
CA GLU A 152 -3.95 -11.80 -10.73
C GLU A 152 -5.08 -12.60 -10.08
N ASN A 153 -5.40 -12.37 -8.80
CA ASN A 153 -6.55 -12.99 -8.15
C ASN A 153 -7.87 -12.57 -8.82
N ASP A 154 -8.63 -13.55 -9.32
CA ASP A 154 -9.84 -13.30 -10.11
C ASP A 154 -10.91 -12.54 -9.32
N LEU A 155 -11.11 -12.88 -8.04
CA LEU A 155 -12.04 -12.15 -7.19
C LEU A 155 -11.60 -10.69 -6.99
N PHE A 156 -10.30 -10.43 -6.78
CA PHE A 156 -9.83 -9.05 -6.72
C PHE A 156 -10.06 -8.32 -8.04
N LYS A 157 -9.81 -8.94 -9.21
CA LYS A 157 -10.08 -8.32 -10.52
C LYS A 157 -11.54 -7.92 -10.64
N GLU A 158 -12.46 -8.79 -10.21
CA GLU A 158 -13.89 -8.51 -10.20
C GLU A 158 -14.27 -7.37 -9.25
N LEU A 159 -13.76 -7.39 -8.01
CA LEU A 159 -14.02 -6.32 -7.04
C LEU A 159 -13.44 -4.98 -7.50
N ASN A 160 -12.27 -4.99 -8.15
CA ASN A 160 -11.66 -3.80 -8.72
C ASN A 160 -12.47 -3.26 -9.91
N SER A 161 -13.02 -4.16 -10.74
CA SER A 161 -13.93 -3.79 -11.83
C SER A 161 -15.20 -3.14 -11.29
N LEU A 162 -15.83 -3.75 -10.28
CA LEU A 162 -17.00 -3.19 -9.59
C LEU A 162 -16.69 -1.81 -8.99
N ARG A 163 -15.53 -1.66 -8.35
CA ARG A 163 -15.09 -0.38 -7.80
C ARG A 163 -14.96 0.70 -8.88
N LYS A 164 -14.40 0.35 -10.05
CA LYS A 164 -14.28 1.28 -11.19
C LYS A 164 -15.64 1.67 -11.75
N GLU A 165 -16.59 0.73 -11.81
CA GLU A 165 -17.95 1.00 -12.25
C GLU A 165 -18.64 2.02 -11.35
N ILE A 166 -18.63 1.78 -10.03
CA ILE A 166 -19.21 2.68 -9.02
C ILE A 166 -18.55 4.05 -9.07
N SER A 167 -17.21 4.07 -9.19
CA SER A 167 -16.42 5.30 -9.29
C SER A 167 -16.83 6.16 -10.47
N LYS A 168 -17.09 5.54 -11.63
CA LYS A 168 -17.61 6.24 -12.82
C LYS A 168 -19.03 6.74 -12.61
N GLN A 169 -19.91 5.93 -12.02
CA GLN A 169 -21.31 6.30 -11.74
C GLN A 169 -21.40 7.51 -10.81
N GLU A 170 -20.57 7.54 -9.76
CA GLU A 170 -20.59 8.61 -8.75
C GLU A 170 -19.62 9.77 -9.06
N ASN A 171 -18.85 9.68 -10.16
CA ASN A 171 -17.83 10.65 -10.54
C ASN A 171 -16.81 10.96 -9.42
N ILE A 172 -16.36 9.91 -8.73
CA ILE A 172 -15.35 9.98 -7.66
C ILE A 172 -14.19 9.05 -7.97
N ALA A 173 -13.01 9.28 -7.38
CA ALA A 173 -11.85 8.41 -7.61
C ALA A 173 -12.05 6.99 -6.99
N PRO A 174 -11.58 5.90 -7.64
CA PRO A 174 -11.84 4.52 -7.19
C PRO A 174 -11.46 4.23 -5.75
N TYR A 175 -10.31 4.74 -5.28
CA TYR A 175 -9.81 4.49 -3.93
C TYR A 175 -10.69 5.08 -2.82
N ILE A 176 -11.59 6.03 -3.15
CA ILE A 176 -12.53 6.63 -2.19
C ILE A 176 -13.55 5.60 -1.71
N ILE A 177 -14.01 4.72 -2.62
CA ILE A 177 -14.96 3.63 -2.33
C ILE A 177 -14.28 2.65 -1.37
N PHE A 178 -13.24 1.95 -1.84
CA PHE A 178 -12.39 1.09 -1.05
C PHE A 178 -10.94 1.21 -1.52
N SER A 179 -10.00 1.16 -0.57
CA SER A 179 -8.57 1.11 -0.90
C SER A 179 -8.21 -0.23 -1.54
N ASP A 180 -7.10 -0.30 -2.28
CA ASP A 180 -6.61 -1.58 -2.84
C ASP A 180 -6.40 -2.62 -1.74
N MET A 181 -5.83 -2.20 -0.60
CA MET A 181 -5.64 -3.06 0.57
C MET A 181 -6.95 -3.64 1.10
N THR A 182 -8.03 -2.86 1.06
CA THR A 182 -9.37 -3.30 1.49
C THR A 182 -9.95 -4.32 0.52
N LEU A 183 -9.80 -4.13 -0.80
CA LEU A 183 -10.24 -5.11 -1.80
C LEU A 183 -9.44 -6.41 -1.74
N ILE A 184 -8.14 -6.31 -1.46
CA ILE A 184 -7.26 -7.46 -1.23
C ILE A 184 -7.76 -8.26 -0.03
N GLU A 185 -7.97 -7.60 1.11
CA GLU A 185 -8.43 -8.27 2.33
C GLU A 185 -9.84 -8.89 2.16
N MET A 186 -10.71 -8.30 1.32
CA MET A 186 -11.98 -8.91 0.91
C MET A 186 -11.77 -10.18 0.09
N ALA A 187 -10.92 -10.13 -0.94
CA ALA A 187 -10.65 -11.26 -1.82
C ALA A 187 -10.00 -12.44 -1.06
N GLU A 188 -9.17 -12.14 -0.07
CA GLU A 188 -8.55 -13.13 0.82
C GLU A 188 -9.55 -13.79 1.77
N LYS A 189 -10.30 -12.95 2.52
CA LYS A 189 -11.15 -13.44 3.60
C LYS A 189 -12.50 -13.95 3.12
N LYS A 190 -12.91 -13.61 1.89
CA LYS A 190 -14.18 -14.01 1.26
C LYS A 190 -15.37 -13.89 2.24
N PRO A 191 -15.60 -12.70 2.83
CA PRO A 191 -16.64 -12.50 3.84
C PRO A 191 -18.03 -12.89 3.30
N ARG A 192 -18.85 -13.53 4.13
CA ARG A 192 -20.15 -14.07 3.72
C ARG A 192 -21.35 -13.29 4.23
N ASN A 193 -21.12 -12.39 5.17
CA ASN A 193 -22.17 -11.57 5.78
C ASN A 193 -21.61 -10.20 6.18
N ARG A 194 -22.53 -9.32 6.57
CA ARG A 194 -22.22 -7.97 7.04
C ARG A 194 -21.20 -7.94 8.19
N TRP A 195 -21.30 -8.87 9.14
CA TRP A 195 -20.41 -8.89 10.31
C TRP A 195 -18.97 -9.22 9.91
N ASP A 196 -18.78 -10.12 8.95
CA ASP A 196 -17.45 -10.45 8.42
C ASP A 196 -16.87 -9.30 7.61
N MET A 197 -17.71 -8.59 6.84
CA MET A 197 -17.30 -7.36 6.14
C MET A 197 -16.80 -6.29 7.13
N LEU A 198 -17.47 -6.08 8.26
CA LEU A 198 -17.04 -5.09 9.25
C LEU A 198 -15.73 -5.44 9.98
N LYS A 199 -15.26 -6.70 9.88
CA LYS A 199 -13.94 -7.09 10.39
C LYS A 199 -12.80 -6.73 9.43
N ILE A 200 -13.11 -6.34 8.19
CA ILE A 200 -12.11 -5.94 7.18
C ILE A 200 -11.71 -4.49 7.41
N LYS A 201 -10.40 -4.22 7.38
CA LYS A 201 -9.88 -2.89 7.66
C LYS A 201 -10.26 -1.92 6.54
N GLY A 202 -10.79 -0.76 6.94
CA GLY A 202 -11.28 0.25 6.02
C GLY A 202 -12.77 0.12 5.68
N ILE A 203 -13.49 -0.88 6.23
CA ILE A 203 -14.95 -0.98 6.11
C ILE A 203 -15.61 -0.58 7.43
N GLY A 204 -15.96 0.70 7.54
CA GLY A 204 -16.83 1.20 8.60
C GLY A 204 -18.32 1.05 8.26
N ASN A 205 -19.21 1.23 9.25
CA ASN A 205 -20.66 1.17 9.05
C ASN A 205 -21.16 2.04 7.89
N GLN A 206 -20.64 3.27 7.76
CA GLN A 206 -21.03 4.18 6.69
C GLN A 206 -20.60 3.65 5.31
N LYS A 207 -19.35 3.20 5.17
CA LYS A 207 -18.85 2.63 3.91
C LYS A 207 -19.56 1.33 3.55
N PHE A 208 -19.90 0.51 4.54
CA PHE A 208 -20.71 -0.68 4.30
C PHE A 208 -22.08 -0.32 3.75
N LYS A 209 -22.75 0.67 4.37
CA LYS A 209 -24.06 1.15 3.92
C LYS A 209 -24.02 1.75 2.51
N SER A 210 -22.97 2.50 2.18
CA SER A 210 -22.82 3.12 0.86
C SER A 210 -22.47 2.11 -0.25
N TYR A 211 -21.55 1.17 0.03
CA TYR A 211 -20.95 0.32 -1.02
C TYR A 211 -20.87 -1.15 -0.65
N GLY A 212 -20.77 -1.48 0.64
CA GLY A 212 -20.45 -2.83 1.12
C GLY A 212 -21.42 -3.92 0.68
N GLU A 213 -22.71 -3.61 0.53
CA GLU A 213 -23.70 -4.59 0.07
C GLU A 213 -23.39 -5.12 -1.33
N ARG A 214 -23.08 -4.22 -2.29
CA ARG A 214 -22.72 -4.60 -3.68
C ARG A 214 -21.47 -5.47 -3.73
N PHE A 215 -20.47 -5.18 -2.90
CA PHE A 215 -19.24 -5.98 -2.83
C PHE A 215 -19.48 -7.34 -2.17
N LEU A 216 -20.30 -7.38 -1.11
CA LEU A 216 -20.64 -8.63 -0.44
C LEU A 216 -21.41 -9.59 -1.37
N GLU A 217 -22.36 -9.06 -2.15
CA GLU A 217 -23.07 -9.81 -3.18
C GLU A 217 -22.11 -10.40 -4.21
N ARG A 218 -21.20 -9.57 -4.75
CA ARG A 218 -20.19 -10.02 -5.72
C ARG A 218 -19.30 -11.13 -5.17
N ILE A 219 -18.84 -11.01 -3.92
CA ILE A 219 -18.01 -12.03 -3.25
C ILE A 219 -18.78 -13.34 -3.10
N ASN A 220 -20.05 -13.26 -2.69
CA ASN A 220 -20.89 -14.44 -2.51
C ASN A 220 -21.12 -15.19 -3.82
N ASN A 221 -21.41 -14.47 -4.91
CA ASN A 221 -21.61 -15.07 -6.23
C ASN A 221 -20.34 -15.78 -6.74
N TYR A 222 -19.19 -15.10 -6.69
CA TYR A 222 -17.90 -15.69 -7.05
C TYR A 222 -17.63 -17.01 -6.31
N CYS A 223 -17.91 -17.04 -5.01
CA CYS A 223 -17.68 -18.23 -4.20
C CYS A 223 -18.70 -19.36 -4.42
N MET A 224 -19.84 -19.09 -5.05
CA MET A 224 -20.78 -20.12 -5.49
C MET A 224 -20.30 -20.74 -6.81
N GLU A 225 -19.77 -19.92 -7.72
CA GLU A 225 -19.22 -20.35 -9.01
C GLU A 225 -17.96 -21.21 -8.84
N GLU A 226 -17.06 -20.87 -7.89
CA GLU A 226 -15.87 -21.68 -7.57
C GLU A 226 -16.16 -23.10 -7.04
N ARG A 227 -17.41 -23.39 -6.61
CA ARG A 227 -17.80 -24.69 -6.01
C ARG A 227 -18.43 -25.66 -7.01
N LEU A 228 -18.61 -25.23 -8.27
CA LEU A 228 -19.13 -26.02 -9.38
C LEU A 228 -17.97 -26.53 -10.25
#